data_AF-A0A924FY59-F1
#
_entry.id   AF-A0A924FY59-F1
#
_cell.length_a   1.000
_cell.length_b   1.000
_cell.length_c   1.000
_cell.angle_alpha   90.00
_cell.angle_beta   90.00
_cell.angle_gamma   90.00
#
_symmetry.space_group_name_H-M   'P 1'
#
loop_
_entity.id
_entity.type
_entity.pdbx_description
1 polymer ?
#
loop_
_entity_poly.entity_id
_entity_poly.type
_entity_poly.pdbx_seq_one_letter_code
_entity_poly.pdbx_strand_id
1 'polypeptide(L)'
;GFLAPDNICQRAIYDGVGFMHLLSKEFWDGHPCCSFAASRGFITTSPNSFAALTRAIVDATAYASKAENRKSIAEAIAPAAYLNAPPIVLEQALTGIYADGLGNIKTDPKRVDFDPFPWQSFAVWMMTQMQRWGQIKGDVDYKGVAEQIYLAADTAKVMKEMGLTPPASAYKSFQVMGKTFDPEKPKEYLASFKIRKAT
;
A
#
# COMPACT_ATOMS: atom_id res chain seq x y z
N GLY A 1 15.26 -0.42 -16.40
CA GLY A 1 14.94 -0.35 -14.96
C GLY A 1 13.86 -1.35 -14.64
N PHE A 2 13.65 -1.66 -13.37
CA PHE A 2 12.55 -2.49 -12.88
C PHE A 2 11.82 -1.74 -11.76
N LEU A 3 10.56 -2.12 -11.50
CA LEU A 3 9.80 -1.70 -10.33
C LEU A 3 9.73 -2.88 -9.37
N ALA A 4 10.19 -2.72 -8.14
CA ALA A 4 10.19 -3.77 -7.13
C ALA A 4 10.03 -3.19 -5.70
N PRO A 5 9.68 -4.03 -4.71
CA PRO A 5 9.59 -3.62 -3.31
C PRO A 5 10.90 -3.01 -2.78
N ASP A 6 10.78 -2.18 -1.75
CA ASP A 6 11.90 -1.39 -1.21
C ASP A 6 13.14 -2.20 -0.89
N ASN A 7 13.00 -3.36 -0.23
CA ASN A 7 14.12 -4.19 0.16
C ASN A 7 14.88 -4.77 -1.05
N ILE A 8 14.18 -5.08 -2.15
CA ILE A 8 14.80 -5.59 -3.38
C ILE A 8 15.59 -4.48 -4.08
N CYS A 9 14.99 -3.29 -4.20
CA CYS A 9 15.65 -2.12 -4.76
C CYS A 9 16.86 -1.71 -3.90
N GLN A 10 16.72 -1.71 -2.57
CA GLN A 10 17.80 -1.37 -1.65
C GLN A 10 18.90 -2.43 -1.65
N ARG A 11 18.57 -3.71 -1.86
CA ARG A 11 19.56 -4.78 -2.02
C ARG A 11 20.42 -4.58 -3.26
N ALA A 12 19.83 -4.21 -4.39
CA ALA A 12 20.59 -3.91 -5.61
C ALA A 12 21.58 -2.77 -5.42
N ILE A 13 21.21 -1.74 -4.63
CA ILE A 13 22.10 -0.64 -4.25
C ILE A 13 23.21 -1.12 -3.32
N TYR A 14 22.86 -1.91 -2.30
CA TYR A 14 23.82 -2.47 -1.35
C TYR A 14 24.88 -3.33 -2.03
N ASP A 15 24.49 -4.14 -3.02
CA ASP A 15 25.40 -4.99 -3.80
C ASP A 15 26.16 -4.21 -4.90
N GLY A 16 25.90 -2.91 -5.06
CA GLY A 16 26.58 -2.05 -6.05
C GLY A 16 26.16 -2.30 -7.51
N VAL A 17 25.02 -2.95 -7.73
CA VAL A 17 24.52 -3.33 -9.06
C VAL A 17 23.36 -2.48 -9.55
N GLY A 18 23.01 -1.42 -8.83
CA GLY A 18 21.93 -0.51 -9.20
C GLY A 18 21.91 0.78 -8.39
N PHE A 19 21.03 1.68 -8.81
CA PHE A 19 20.76 2.95 -8.13
C PHE A 19 19.25 3.22 -8.13
N MET A 20 18.81 4.07 -7.20
CA MET A 20 17.41 4.46 -7.08
C MET A 20 17.08 5.56 -8.08
N HIS A 21 16.17 5.27 -9.01
CA HIS A 21 15.72 6.27 -9.98
C HIS A 21 14.66 7.21 -9.40
N LEU A 22 13.61 6.63 -8.81
CA LEU A 22 12.49 7.35 -8.21
C LEU A 22 11.76 6.43 -7.21
N LEU A 23 11.22 7.00 -6.13
CA LEU A 23 10.30 6.30 -5.25
C LEU A 23 8.86 6.41 -5.75
N SER A 24 8.04 5.38 -5.52
CA SER A 24 6.62 5.40 -5.93
C SER A 24 5.82 6.53 -5.27
N LYS A 25 6.22 6.97 -4.07
CA LYS A 25 5.62 8.13 -3.39
C LYS A 25 5.77 9.44 -4.16
N GLU A 26 6.78 9.56 -5.02
CA GLU A 26 6.97 10.75 -5.85
C GLU A 26 5.95 10.81 -6.99
N PHE A 27 5.42 9.66 -7.41
CA PHE A 27 4.25 9.62 -8.30
C PHE A 27 2.95 9.85 -7.52
N TRP A 28 2.83 9.28 -6.33
CA TRP A 28 1.62 9.33 -5.51
C TRP A 28 1.96 9.15 -4.03
N ASP A 29 1.97 10.28 -3.31
CA ASP A 29 2.21 10.29 -1.87
C ASP A 29 1.04 9.62 -1.13
N GLY A 30 1.35 8.64 -0.27
CA GLY A 30 0.35 7.81 0.40
C GLY A 30 -0.44 6.88 -0.55
N HIS A 31 0.15 6.43 -1.66
CA HIS A 31 -0.46 5.44 -2.54
C HIS A 31 -0.79 4.14 -1.80
N PRO A 32 -1.89 3.45 -2.19
CA PRO A 32 -2.15 2.10 -1.71
C PRO A 32 -1.00 1.17 -2.10
N CYS A 33 -0.57 0.36 -1.14
CA CYS A 33 0.30 -0.79 -1.40
C CYS A 33 -0.40 -2.07 -0.92
N CYS A 34 0.38 -3.11 -0.63
CA CYS A 34 -0.05 -4.47 -0.36
C CYS A 34 -1.28 -4.55 0.56
N SER A 35 -2.18 -5.48 0.25
CA SER A 35 -3.38 -5.75 1.03
C SER A 35 -3.30 -7.14 1.67
N PHE A 36 -3.96 -7.28 2.82
CA PHE A 36 -4.35 -8.59 3.33
C PHE A 36 -5.71 -8.96 2.75
N ALA A 37 -5.80 -10.14 2.13
CA ALA A 37 -7.02 -10.65 1.56
C ALA A 37 -7.30 -12.06 2.08
N ALA A 38 -8.57 -12.35 2.32
CA ALA A 38 -9.05 -13.66 2.69
C ALA A 38 -10.24 -14.06 1.81
N SER A 39 -10.42 -15.34 1.56
CA SER A 39 -11.57 -15.82 0.78
C SER A 39 -12.87 -15.58 1.55
N ARG A 40 -13.95 -15.27 0.83
CA ARG A 40 -15.28 -15.12 1.43
C ARG A 40 -15.68 -16.38 2.20
N GLY A 41 -15.35 -17.56 1.67
CA GLY A 41 -15.56 -18.85 2.34
C GLY A 41 -14.95 -18.88 3.74
N PHE A 42 -13.65 -18.58 3.86
CA PHE A 42 -12.96 -18.56 5.16
C PHE A 42 -13.58 -17.54 6.13
N ILE A 43 -13.89 -16.34 5.65
CA ILE A 43 -14.55 -15.29 6.46
C ILE A 43 -15.87 -15.80 7.02
N THR A 44 -16.68 -16.47 6.19
CA THR A 44 -18.00 -16.98 6.60
C THR A 44 -17.94 -18.20 7.50
N THR A 45 -17.01 -19.14 7.28
CA THR A 45 -16.94 -20.39 8.04
C THR A 45 -16.12 -20.25 9.32
N SER A 46 -15.24 -19.25 9.40
CA SER A 46 -14.33 -19.02 10.52
C SER A 46 -14.28 -17.54 10.94
N PRO A 47 -15.43 -16.91 11.23
CA PRO A 47 -15.52 -15.47 11.47
C PRO A 47 -14.70 -15.01 12.67
N ASN A 48 -14.62 -15.80 13.74
CA ASN A 48 -13.81 -15.46 14.92
C ASN A 48 -12.31 -15.47 14.61
N SER A 49 -11.84 -16.44 13.82
CA SER A 49 -10.45 -16.51 13.38
C SER A 49 -10.10 -15.34 12.45
N PHE A 50 -10.99 -15.00 11.53
CA PHE A 50 -10.83 -13.83 10.67
C PHE A 50 -10.77 -12.53 11.50
N ALA A 51 -11.68 -12.35 12.46
CA ALA A 51 -11.67 -11.18 13.34
C ALA A 51 -10.38 -11.08 14.19
N ALA A 52 -9.85 -12.22 14.66
CA ALA A 52 -8.57 -12.26 15.39
C ALA A 52 -7.39 -11.88 14.48
N LEU A 53 -7.35 -12.39 13.24
CA LEU A 53 -6.34 -12.02 12.25
C LEU A 53 -6.40 -10.52 11.89
N THR A 54 -7.61 -9.98 11.68
CA THR A 54 -7.79 -8.55 11.40
C THR A 54 -7.26 -7.68 12.55
N ARG A 55 -7.55 -8.05 13.81
CA ARG A 55 -6.99 -7.34 14.99
C ARG A 55 -5.47 -7.41 15.02
N ALA A 56 -4.89 -8.58 14.78
CA ALA A 56 -3.44 -8.75 14.76
C ALA A 56 -2.77 -7.90 13.67
N ILE A 57 -3.38 -7.78 12.49
CA ILE A 57 -2.86 -6.94 11.40
C ILE A 57 -2.97 -5.46 11.76
N VAL A 58 -4.11 -5.02 12.27
CA VAL A 58 -4.29 -3.63 12.72
C VAL A 58 -3.27 -3.29 13.81
N ASP A 59 -3.05 -4.17 14.79
CA ASP A 59 -2.06 -3.99 15.85
C ASP A 59 -0.63 -3.89 15.28
N ALA A 60 -0.26 -4.84 14.41
CA ALA A 60 1.06 -4.87 13.79
C ALA A 60 1.33 -3.61 12.94
N THR A 61 0.33 -3.13 12.19
CA THR A 61 0.47 -1.88 11.42
C THR A 61 0.60 -0.65 12.32
N ALA A 62 -0.17 -0.57 13.41
CA ALA A 62 -0.06 0.52 14.39
C ALA A 62 1.27 0.49 15.14
N TYR A 63 1.85 -0.70 15.35
CA TYR A 63 3.20 -0.85 15.87
C TYR A 63 4.25 -0.40 14.84
N ALA A 64 4.10 -0.79 13.57
CA ALA A 64 5.06 -0.50 12.50
C ALA A 64 5.04 0.95 12.01
N SER A 65 3.92 1.65 12.13
CA SER A 65 3.81 3.06 11.74
C SER A 65 4.71 3.98 12.58
N LYS A 66 4.93 3.62 13.85
CA LYS A 66 5.83 4.30 14.78
C LYS A 66 7.29 4.15 14.36
N ALA A 67 7.95 5.27 14.07
CA ALA A 67 9.32 5.30 13.56
C ALA A 67 10.31 4.61 14.51
N GLU A 68 10.12 4.76 15.83
CA GLU A 68 10.95 4.16 16.87
C GLU A 68 10.96 2.62 16.86
N ASN A 69 9.93 1.99 16.30
CA ASN A 69 9.81 0.54 16.23
C ASN A 69 10.42 -0.05 14.94
N ARG A 70 10.71 0.78 13.93
CA ARG A 70 11.06 0.29 12.59
C ARG A 70 12.38 -0.46 12.55
N LYS A 71 13.33 -0.11 13.42
CA LYS A 71 14.61 -0.80 13.54
C LYS A 71 14.46 -2.22 14.09
N SER A 72 13.70 -2.39 15.18
CA SER A 72 13.45 -3.74 15.74
C SER A 72 12.66 -4.61 14.77
N ILE A 73 11.76 -4.02 13.97
CA ILE A 73 11.06 -4.73 12.89
C ILE A 73 12.03 -5.21 11.82
N ALA A 74 12.98 -4.36 11.39
CA ALA A 74 14.01 -4.75 10.42
C ALA A 74 14.82 -5.96 10.91
N GLU A 75 15.23 -5.94 12.17
CA GLU A 75 15.96 -7.03 12.82
C GLU A 75 15.13 -8.31 12.92
N ALA A 76 13.84 -8.20 13.26
CA ALA A 76 12.95 -9.35 13.43
C ALA A 76 12.70 -10.11 12.12
N ILE A 77 12.61 -9.41 10.98
CA ILE A 77 12.29 -10.01 9.67
C ILE A 77 13.53 -10.33 8.81
N ALA A 78 14.73 -9.95 9.25
CA ALA A 78 16.00 -10.24 8.57
C ALA A 78 16.40 -11.73 8.50
N PRO A 79 16.16 -12.57 9.53
CA PRO A 79 16.71 -13.92 9.59
C PRO A 79 16.27 -14.82 8.43
N ALA A 80 16.98 -15.94 8.27
CA ALA A 80 16.74 -16.93 7.22
C ALA A 80 15.33 -17.54 7.24
N ALA A 81 14.68 -17.58 8.40
CA ALA A 81 13.29 -18.03 8.53
C ALA A 81 12.26 -17.06 7.92
N TYR A 82 12.68 -15.84 7.58
CA TYR A 82 11.85 -14.78 7.01
C TYR A 82 12.45 -14.29 5.67
N LEU A 83 12.97 -13.05 5.62
CA LEU A 83 13.46 -12.46 4.37
C LEU A 83 14.86 -12.91 3.98
N ASN A 84 15.62 -13.49 4.91
CA ASN A 84 17.01 -13.90 4.68
C ASN A 84 17.85 -12.78 4.03
N ALA A 85 17.79 -11.58 4.59
CA ALA A 85 18.39 -10.37 4.02
C ALA A 85 19.30 -9.68 5.05
N PRO A 86 20.38 -9.00 4.61
CA PRO A 86 21.20 -8.21 5.52
C PRO A 86 20.34 -7.20 6.30
N PRO A 87 20.42 -7.13 7.64
CA PRO A 87 19.58 -6.22 8.45
C PRO A 87 19.64 -4.77 7.98
N ILE A 88 20.82 -4.29 7.56
CA ILE A 88 21.00 -2.92 7.08
C ILE A 88 20.17 -2.59 5.82
N VAL A 89 19.92 -3.56 4.94
CA VAL A 89 19.09 -3.36 3.74
C VAL A 89 17.63 -3.09 4.15
N LEU A 90 17.16 -3.79 5.19
CA LEU A 90 15.80 -3.63 5.72
C LEU A 90 15.68 -2.37 6.56
N GLU A 91 16.68 -2.05 7.38
CA GLU A 91 16.72 -0.82 8.18
C GLU A 91 16.65 0.41 7.26
N GLN A 92 17.41 0.43 6.17
CA GLN A 92 17.39 1.52 5.18
C GLN A 92 16.01 1.68 4.52
N ALA A 93 15.34 0.58 4.20
CA ALA A 93 14.00 0.60 3.62
C ALA A 93 12.96 1.15 4.62
N LEU A 94 13.04 0.76 5.89
CA LEU A 94 12.01 1.07 6.88
C LEU A 94 12.20 2.42 7.58
N THR A 95 13.44 2.82 7.87
CA THR A 95 13.72 4.02 8.67
C THR A 95 13.75 5.32 7.86
N GLY A 96 13.82 5.22 6.53
CA GLY A 96 13.89 6.39 5.66
C GLY A 96 15.28 7.02 5.56
N ILE A 97 16.33 6.43 6.16
CA ILE A 97 17.73 6.80 5.93
C ILE A 97 18.37 5.75 5.03
N TYR A 98 18.72 6.11 3.79
CA TYR A 98 19.13 5.12 2.79
C TYR A 98 20.12 5.65 1.76
N ALA A 99 20.94 4.76 1.21
CA ALA A 99 21.78 5.07 0.07
C ALA A 99 20.95 5.08 -1.22
N ASP A 100 21.19 6.03 -2.11
CA ASP A 100 20.54 6.11 -3.43
C ASP A 100 21.31 5.36 -4.54
N GLY A 101 22.52 4.85 -4.24
CA GLY A 101 23.39 4.18 -5.22
C GLY A 101 24.12 5.13 -6.17
N LEU A 102 24.00 6.45 -5.98
CA LEU A 102 24.72 7.50 -6.71
C LEU A 102 25.75 8.23 -5.82
N GLY A 103 26.10 7.62 -4.69
CA GLY A 103 27.03 8.19 -3.71
C GLY A 103 26.39 9.09 -2.66
N ASN A 104 25.06 9.24 -2.64
CA ASN A 104 24.37 10.03 -1.62
C ASN A 104 23.63 9.16 -0.61
N ILE A 105 23.51 9.70 0.60
CA ILE A 105 22.57 9.24 1.62
C ILE A 105 21.38 10.19 1.63
N LYS A 106 20.18 9.63 1.54
CA LYS A 106 18.90 10.34 1.62
C LYS A 106 18.29 10.14 3.00
N THR A 107 17.61 11.18 3.48
CA THR A 107 16.80 11.15 4.70
C THR A 107 15.38 11.56 4.34
N ASP A 108 14.46 10.61 4.35
CA ASP A 108 13.04 10.79 4.08
C ASP A 108 12.23 9.95 5.08
N PRO A 109 11.81 10.55 6.22
CA PRO A 109 11.02 9.86 7.24
C PRO A 109 9.69 9.30 6.71
N LYS A 110 9.20 9.85 5.58
CA LYS A 110 7.97 9.41 4.91
C LYS A 110 8.26 8.50 3.73
N ARG A 111 9.43 7.82 3.70
CA ARG A 111 9.73 6.85 2.64
C ARG A 111 8.70 5.72 2.63
N VAL A 112 8.35 5.20 3.80
CA VAL A 112 7.35 4.15 4.01
C VAL A 112 6.44 4.52 5.19
N ASP A 113 5.20 4.07 5.12
CA ASP A 113 4.22 4.16 6.19
C ASP A 113 3.30 2.93 6.19
N PHE A 114 2.58 2.72 7.29
CA PHE A 114 1.71 1.57 7.50
C PHE A 114 0.32 2.02 7.96
N ASP A 115 -0.64 1.98 7.03
CA ASP A 115 -2.06 2.29 7.28
C ASP A 115 -2.89 1.02 7.04
N PRO A 116 -3.56 0.46 8.06
CA PRO A 116 -4.37 -0.74 7.91
C PRO A 116 -5.69 -0.50 7.18
N PHE A 117 -6.11 0.76 6.99
CA PHE A 117 -7.48 1.05 6.58
C PHE A 117 -7.70 0.81 5.07
N PRO A 118 -8.65 -0.07 4.68
CA PRO A 118 -8.88 -0.40 3.28
C PRO A 118 -9.77 0.68 2.62
N TRP A 119 -9.15 1.77 2.16
CA TRP A 119 -9.83 2.85 1.45
C TRP A 119 -10.52 2.35 0.18
N GLN A 120 -11.85 2.38 0.13
CA GLN A 120 -12.65 1.98 -1.03
C GLN A 120 -12.35 2.85 -2.26
N SER A 121 -12.03 4.14 -2.06
CA SER A 121 -11.55 5.02 -3.14
C SER A 121 -10.30 4.51 -3.87
N PHE A 122 -9.41 3.77 -3.19
CA PHE A 122 -8.26 3.14 -3.85
C PHE A 122 -8.68 1.98 -4.76
N ALA A 123 -9.68 1.19 -4.36
CA ALA A 123 -10.25 0.13 -5.20
C ALA A 123 -10.86 0.71 -6.49
N VAL A 124 -11.61 1.81 -6.37
CA VAL A 124 -12.17 2.53 -7.53
C VAL A 124 -11.06 2.98 -8.49
N TRP A 125 -9.98 3.58 -7.97
CA TRP A 125 -8.84 3.99 -8.81
C TRP A 125 -8.15 2.80 -9.49
N MET A 126 -7.93 1.70 -8.76
CA MET A 126 -7.32 0.49 -9.31
C MET A 126 -8.14 -0.06 -10.47
N MET A 127 -9.45 -0.23 -10.28
CA MET A 127 -10.35 -0.67 -11.35
C MET A 127 -10.37 0.32 -12.53
N THR A 128 -10.29 1.62 -12.25
CA THR A 128 -10.20 2.65 -13.30
C THR A 128 -8.93 2.49 -14.14
N GLN A 129 -7.78 2.19 -13.52
CA GLN A 129 -6.55 1.89 -14.26
C GLN A 129 -6.62 0.54 -14.99
N MET A 130 -7.27 -0.47 -14.40
CA MET A 130 -7.48 -1.76 -15.07
C MET A 130 -8.33 -1.59 -16.33
N GLN A 131 -9.39 -0.77 -16.29
CA GLN A 131 -10.13 -0.38 -17.49
C GLN A 131 -9.25 0.38 -18.48
N ARG A 132 -8.52 1.40 -18.02
CA ARG A 132 -7.61 2.20 -18.87
C ARG A 132 -6.67 1.32 -19.70
N TRP A 133 -6.17 0.22 -19.13
CA TRP A 133 -5.25 -0.71 -19.78
C TRP A 133 -5.94 -1.91 -20.46
N GLY A 134 -7.28 -1.94 -20.50
CA GLY A 134 -8.07 -2.97 -21.18
C GLY A 134 -8.10 -4.33 -20.47
N GLN A 135 -7.74 -4.37 -19.19
CA GLN A 135 -7.81 -5.57 -18.34
C GLN A 135 -9.25 -5.87 -17.91
N ILE A 136 -10.06 -4.82 -17.74
CA ILE A 136 -11.51 -4.90 -17.54
C ILE A 136 -12.19 -4.19 -18.72
N LYS A 137 -13.28 -4.75 -19.22
CA LYS A 137 -14.06 -4.24 -20.36
C LYS A 137 -15.52 -4.00 -19.95
N GLY A 138 -16.21 -3.12 -20.68
CA GLY A 138 -17.62 -2.81 -20.44
C GLY A 138 -17.85 -1.81 -19.32
N ASP A 139 -19.10 -1.61 -18.93
CA ASP A 139 -19.43 -0.80 -17.76
C ASP A 139 -19.12 -1.55 -16.46
N VAL A 140 -18.48 -0.86 -15.52
CA VAL A 140 -18.10 -1.40 -14.21
C VAL A 140 -18.82 -0.62 -13.13
N ASP A 141 -19.51 -1.33 -12.24
CA ASP A 141 -19.99 -0.79 -10.98
C ASP A 141 -18.83 -0.67 -9.99
N TYR A 142 -18.06 0.40 -10.14
CA TYR A 142 -16.86 0.64 -9.34
C TYR A 142 -17.17 0.67 -7.84
N LYS A 143 -18.27 1.34 -7.47
CA LYS A 143 -18.64 1.54 -6.07
C LYS A 143 -19.11 0.23 -5.45
N GLY A 144 -20.02 -0.48 -6.12
CA GLY A 144 -20.54 -1.75 -5.62
C GLY A 144 -19.45 -2.82 -5.49
N VAL A 145 -18.50 -2.89 -6.42
CA VAL A 145 -17.35 -3.81 -6.30
C VAL A 145 -16.41 -3.39 -5.16
N ALA A 146 -16.10 -2.10 -5.03
CA ALA A 146 -15.24 -1.62 -3.95
C ALA A 146 -15.84 -1.95 -2.58
N GLU A 147 -17.13 -1.70 -2.37
CA GLU A 147 -17.82 -1.93 -1.10
C GLU A 147 -17.95 -3.42 -0.74
N GLN A 148 -17.96 -4.32 -1.73
CA GLN A 148 -18.01 -5.77 -1.49
C GLN A 148 -16.65 -6.39 -1.12
N ILE A 149 -15.54 -5.76 -1.51
CA ILE A 149 -14.19 -6.33 -1.38
C ILE A 149 -13.39 -5.63 -0.28
N TYR A 150 -13.52 -4.30 -0.17
CA TYR A 150 -12.79 -3.51 0.82
C TYR A 150 -13.65 -3.34 2.08
N LEU A 151 -13.34 -4.17 3.09
CA LEU A 151 -14.07 -4.27 4.36
C LEU A 151 -13.79 -3.09 5.30
N ALA A 152 -14.05 -1.86 4.84
CA ALA A 152 -13.76 -0.62 5.54
C ALA A 152 -14.59 -0.46 6.83
N ALA A 153 -15.86 -0.87 6.83
CA ALA A 153 -16.71 -0.80 8.01
C ALA A 153 -16.23 -1.73 9.14
N ASP A 154 -15.89 -2.97 8.80
CA ASP A 154 -15.34 -3.95 9.76
C ASP A 154 -13.99 -3.48 10.30
N THR A 155 -13.11 -2.97 9.43
CA THR A 155 -11.82 -2.44 9.85
C THR A 155 -11.98 -1.22 10.77
N ALA A 156 -12.90 -0.29 10.44
CA ALA A 156 -13.19 0.86 11.28
C ALA A 156 -13.70 0.45 12.67
N LYS A 157 -14.53 -0.59 12.75
CA LYS A 157 -15.01 -1.14 14.02
C LYS A 157 -13.85 -1.70 14.84
N VAL A 158 -12.99 -2.52 14.23
CA VAL A 158 -11.82 -3.10 14.90
C VAL A 158 -10.87 -2.01 15.39
N MET A 159 -10.58 -1.00 14.57
CA MET A 159 -9.75 0.14 14.97
C MET A 159 -10.31 0.83 16.22
N LYS A 160 -11.62 1.11 16.27
CA LYS A 160 -12.27 1.72 17.44
C LYS A 160 -12.20 0.83 18.69
N GLU A 161 -12.44 -0.47 18.55
CA GLU A 161 -12.30 -1.45 19.65
C GLU A 161 -10.89 -1.44 20.25
N MET A 162 -9.88 -1.14 19.43
CA MET A 162 -8.47 -1.07 19.81
C MET A 162 -8.03 0.34 20.24
N GLY A 163 -8.94 1.31 20.33
CA GLY A 163 -8.62 2.70 20.71
C GLY A 163 -7.94 3.52 19.62
N LEU A 164 -7.97 3.07 18.36
CA LEU A 164 -7.48 3.80 17.20
C LEU A 164 -8.60 4.64 16.58
N THR A 165 -8.21 5.70 15.87
CA THR A 165 -9.16 6.59 15.18
C THR A 165 -9.22 6.23 13.70
N PRO A 166 -10.29 5.55 13.23
CA PRO A 166 -10.47 5.32 11.80
C PRO A 166 -10.90 6.61 11.08
N PRO A 167 -10.71 6.68 9.75
CA PRO A 167 -11.27 7.74 8.93
C PRO A 167 -12.79 7.87 9.06
N ALA A 168 -13.31 9.08 8.89
CA ALA A 168 -14.76 9.34 8.89
C ALA A 168 -15.47 8.78 7.64
N SER A 169 -14.72 8.57 6.55
CA SER A 169 -15.22 8.06 5.28
C SER A 169 -14.21 7.08 4.67
N ALA A 170 -14.70 6.07 3.96
CA ALA A 170 -13.87 5.15 3.17
C ALA A 170 -13.45 5.72 1.80
N TYR A 171 -13.97 6.90 1.46
CA TYR A 171 -13.69 7.60 0.22
C TYR A 171 -12.97 8.91 0.49
N LYS A 172 -11.86 9.11 -0.23
CA LYS A 172 -11.11 10.36 -0.28
C LYS A 172 -10.66 10.62 -1.72
N SER A 173 -10.55 11.89 -2.08
CA SER A 173 -9.85 12.31 -3.30
C SER A 173 -8.35 12.38 -3.03
N PHE A 174 -7.55 12.14 -4.05
CA PHE A 174 -6.09 12.18 -3.96
C PHE A 174 -5.47 12.54 -5.30
N GLN A 175 -4.16 12.78 -5.32
CA GLN A 175 -3.44 13.15 -6.53
C GLN A 175 -2.48 12.03 -6.94
N VAL A 176 -2.51 11.67 -8.22
CA VAL A 176 -1.61 10.67 -8.82
C VAL A 176 -0.96 11.30 -10.05
N MET A 177 0.36 11.39 -10.04
CA MET A 177 1.17 12.04 -11.09
C MET A 177 0.64 13.43 -11.46
N GLY A 178 0.35 14.25 -10.45
CA GLY A 178 -0.20 15.60 -10.63
C GLY A 178 -1.67 15.68 -11.06
N LYS A 179 -2.34 14.55 -11.33
CA LYS A 179 -3.76 14.51 -11.69
C LYS A 179 -4.63 14.17 -10.47
N THR A 180 -5.59 15.02 -10.17
CA THR A 180 -6.60 14.76 -9.12
C THR A 180 -7.50 13.61 -9.55
N PHE A 181 -7.63 12.62 -8.68
CA PHE A 181 -8.63 11.57 -8.76
C PHE A 181 -9.76 11.84 -7.78
N ASP A 182 -10.96 11.94 -8.32
CA ASP A 182 -12.22 11.99 -7.57
C ASP A 182 -12.92 10.63 -7.73
N PRO A 183 -13.12 9.86 -6.64
CA PRO A 183 -13.74 8.53 -6.72
C PRO A 183 -15.19 8.56 -7.20
N GLU A 184 -15.87 9.71 -7.16
CA GLU A 184 -17.22 9.87 -7.71
C GLU A 184 -17.21 10.10 -9.24
N LYS A 185 -16.03 10.41 -9.81
CA LYS A 185 -15.86 10.72 -11.24
C LYS A 185 -14.78 9.86 -11.93
N PRO A 186 -14.78 8.52 -11.78
CA PRO A 186 -13.72 7.67 -12.31
C PRO A 186 -13.65 7.69 -13.85
N LYS A 187 -14.80 7.83 -14.53
CA LYS A 187 -14.88 7.91 -15.99
C LYS A 187 -14.21 9.19 -16.53
N GLU A 188 -14.41 10.33 -15.87
CA GLU A 188 -13.77 11.60 -16.24
C GLU A 188 -12.24 11.51 -16.05
N TYR A 189 -11.79 10.92 -14.93
CA TYR A 189 -10.38 10.70 -14.69
C TYR A 189 -9.73 9.83 -15.78
N LEU A 190 -10.36 8.71 -16.14
CA LEU A 190 -9.92 7.84 -17.24
C LEU A 190 -9.87 8.60 -18.57
N ALA A 191 -10.90 9.38 -18.88
CA ALA A 191 -10.97 10.19 -20.10
C ALA A 191 -9.87 11.25 -20.20
N SER A 192 -9.32 11.69 -19.06
CA SER A 192 -8.26 12.70 -19.02
C SER A 192 -6.89 12.22 -19.52
N PHE A 193 -6.71 10.93 -19.78
CA PHE A 193 -5.42 10.36 -20.22
C PHE A 193 -5.32 10.27 -21.75
N LYS A 194 -4.23 10.84 -22.29
CA LYS A 194 -3.88 10.71 -23.71
C LYS A 194 -3.53 9.28 -24.12
N ILE A 195 -2.92 8.51 -23.20
CA ILE A 195 -2.49 7.13 -23.42
C ILE A 195 -3.41 6.19 -22.65
N ARG A 196 -4.20 5.41 -23.40
CA ARG A 196 -5.16 4.42 -22.90
C ARG A 196 -5.45 3.36 -23.97
N LYS A 197 -5.82 2.16 -23.56
CA LYS A 197 -6.39 1.10 -24.42
C LYS A 197 -7.92 1.10 -24.44
N ALA A 198 -8.56 1.60 -23.38
CA ALA A 198 -10.00 1.77 -23.34
C ALA A 198 -10.47 2.69 -24.48
N THR A 199 -11.24 2.12 -25.40
CA THR A 199 -12.13 2.84 -26.35
C THR A 199 -13.46 3.09 -25.70
#